data_AF-A0AAV5EJ79-F1
#
_entry.id   AF-A0AAV5EJ79-F1
#
_cell.length_a   1.000
_cell.length_b   1.000
_cell.length_c   1.000
_cell.angle_alpha   90.00
_cell.angle_beta   90.00
_cell.angle_gamma   90.00
#
_symmetry.space_group_name_H-M   'P 1'
#
loop_
_entity.id
_entity.type
_entity.pdbx_description
1 polymer ?
#
loop_
_entity_poly.entity_id
_entity_poly.type
_entity_poly.pdbx_seq_one_letter_code
_entity_poly.pdbx_strand_id
1 'polypeptide(L)'
;MASAATSSPPAAASVRSVLIIKQSPPSARRVLRIRPSAAWTPQEDATLARLADEHGGRHWRRVAELMPGRSSRQCRDRWRHQLARSVYHRPFTAADDEELARLFLRHGGRWSAVSRAAHRRTSRVMRRRWKEIRDTDAFLNKLWKPDAGSDSSTTSSPSQLPCAGVVFGSGLPCFSLGRDAAATMPLLPACVAVA
;
A
#
# COMPACT_ATOMS: atom_id res chain seq x y z
N MET A 1 -54.78 -59.83 -50.61
CA MET A 1 -54.12 -59.01 -49.57
C MET A 1 -54.20 -57.55 -49.98
N ALA A 2 -55.02 -56.74 -49.31
CA ALA A 2 -54.90 -55.28 -49.28
C ALA A 2 -55.85 -54.75 -48.19
N SER A 3 -55.31 -54.62 -46.97
CA SER A 3 -55.90 -53.83 -45.89
C SER A 3 -55.05 -52.59 -45.72
N ALA A 4 -55.67 -51.41 -45.70
CA ALA A 4 -55.46 -50.40 -44.65
C ALA A 4 -56.23 -49.13 -45.01
N ALA A 5 -57.19 -48.80 -44.15
CA ALA A 5 -57.81 -47.49 -44.05
C ALA A 5 -56.79 -46.46 -43.55
N THR A 6 -56.92 -45.20 -43.93
CA THR A 6 -56.43 -44.09 -43.10
C THR A 6 -57.32 -42.86 -43.30
N SER A 7 -58.02 -42.53 -42.22
CA SER A 7 -58.84 -41.35 -41.98
C SER A 7 -58.00 -40.08 -41.81
N SER A 8 -58.51 -38.97 -42.33
CA SER A 8 -57.97 -37.62 -42.19
C SER A 8 -57.93 -37.13 -40.73
N PRO A 9 -56.89 -36.40 -40.29
CA PRO A 9 -56.79 -35.88 -38.93
C PRO A 9 -57.47 -34.50 -38.73
N PRO A 10 -57.90 -34.18 -37.49
CA PRO A 10 -58.56 -32.91 -37.16
C PRO A 10 -57.63 -31.78 -36.64
N ALA A 11 -58.16 -30.57 -36.83
CA ALA A 11 -57.93 -29.25 -36.23
C ALA A 11 -56.76 -29.04 -35.22
N ALA A 12 -55.95 -28.02 -35.53
CA ALA A 12 -54.83 -27.52 -34.75
C ALA A 12 -55.25 -26.89 -33.40
N ALA A 13 -54.59 -27.32 -32.33
CA ALA A 13 -54.65 -26.70 -31.00
C ALA A 13 -53.64 -25.54 -30.90
N SER A 14 -54.13 -24.35 -30.54
CA SER A 14 -53.33 -23.14 -30.30
C SER A 14 -52.60 -23.22 -28.96
N VAL A 15 -51.29 -23.47 -28.98
CA VAL A 15 -50.44 -23.44 -27.77
C VAL A 15 -50.00 -22.00 -27.49
N ARG A 16 -50.45 -21.45 -26.35
CA ARG A 16 -49.97 -20.15 -25.84
C ARG A 16 -48.47 -20.26 -25.50
N SER A 17 -47.65 -19.49 -26.20
CA SER A 17 -46.20 -19.42 -25.98
C SER A 17 -45.88 -18.69 -24.67
N VAL A 18 -45.30 -19.41 -23.70
CA VAL A 18 -44.69 -18.80 -22.51
C VAL A 18 -43.36 -18.17 -22.93
N LEU A 19 -43.25 -16.84 -22.89
CA LEU A 19 -41.98 -16.15 -23.03
C LEU A 19 -41.12 -16.45 -21.80
N ILE A 20 -40.16 -17.37 -21.96
CA ILE A 20 -39.10 -17.59 -20.97
C ILE A 20 -38.19 -16.36 -21.01
N ILE A 21 -38.36 -15.49 -20.01
CA ILE A 21 -37.46 -14.37 -19.75
C ILE A 21 -36.08 -14.98 -19.42
N LYS A 22 -35.14 -14.91 -20.37
CA LYS A 22 -33.72 -15.21 -20.10
C LYS A 22 -33.18 -14.15 -19.16
N GLN A 23 -33.15 -14.44 -17.86
CA GLN A 23 -32.43 -13.61 -16.90
C GLN A 23 -30.95 -13.58 -17.30
N SER A 24 -30.39 -12.37 -17.47
CA SER A 24 -28.95 -12.20 -17.73
C SER A 24 -28.14 -12.66 -16.52
N PRO A 25 -27.03 -13.39 -16.70
CA PRO A 25 -26.22 -13.80 -15.56
C PRO A 25 -25.66 -12.58 -14.81
N PRO A 26 -25.66 -12.59 -13.47
CA PRO A 26 -25.08 -11.52 -12.68
C PRO A 26 -23.59 -11.42 -12.99
N SER A 27 -23.14 -10.20 -13.29
CA SER A 27 -21.76 -9.81 -13.62
C SER A 27 -20.72 -10.65 -12.87
N ALA A 28 -20.17 -11.65 -13.56
CA ALA A 28 -19.16 -12.53 -12.99
C ALA A 28 -17.90 -11.72 -12.64
N ARG A 29 -17.42 -11.84 -11.39
CA ARG A 29 -16.14 -11.25 -10.95
C ARG A 29 -15.05 -11.70 -11.92
N ARG A 30 -14.46 -10.74 -12.66
CA ARG A 30 -13.30 -10.99 -13.52
C ARG A 30 -12.12 -11.40 -12.65
N VAL A 31 -11.83 -12.69 -12.59
CA VAL A 31 -10.60 -13.21 -11.98
C VAL A 31 -9.44 -12.82 -12.89
N LEU A 32 -8.69 -11.77 -12.52
CA LEU A 32 -7.49 -11.38 -13.24
C LEU A 32 -6.38 -12.40 -12.94
N ARG A 33 -5.99 -13.19 -13.94
CA ARG A 33 -4.84 -14.09 -13.85
C ARG A 33 -3.56 -13.26 -13.92
N ILE A 34 -3.03 -12.85 -12.76
CA ILE A 34 -1.78 -12.07 -12.67
C ILE A 34 -0.63 -12.98 -13.09
N ARG A 35 0.01 -12.71 -14.23
CA ARG A 35 1.26 -13.37 -14.61
C ARG A 35 2.43 -12.72 -13.85
N PRO A 36 3.24 -13.49 -13.10
CA PRO A 36 4.44 -12.96 -12.47
C PRO A 36 5.39 -12.41 -13.53
N SER A 37 6.01 -11.25 -13.26
CA SER A 37 7.08 -10.72 -14.11
C SER A 37 8.28 -11.67 -14.08
N ALA A 38 8.93 -11.88 -15.23
CA ALA A 38 10.18 -12.62 -15.32
C ALA A 38 11.25 -12.03 -14.38
N ALA A 39 12.07 -12.89 -13.77
CA ALA A 39 13.21 -12.49 -12.95
C ALA A 39 14.25 -11.76 -13.82
N TRP A 40 14.96 -10.78 -13.26
CA TRP A 40 16.01 -10.04 -13.96
C TRP A 40 17.32 -10.83 -13.97
N THR A 41 17.93 -10.96 -15.14
CA THR A 41 19.25 -11.57 -15.30
C THR A 41 20.36 -10.52 -15.15
N PRO A 42 21.58 -10.91 -14.73
CA PRO A 42 22.69 -9.97 -14.63
C PRO A 42 23.08 -9.37 -15.99
N GLN A 43 22.87 -10.09 -17.09
CA GLN A 43 23.06 -9.58 -18.45
C GLN A 43 22.06 -8.46 -18.77
N GLU A 44 20.78 -8.65 -18.44
CA GLU A 44 19.76 -7.60 -18.59
C GLU A 44 20.06 -6.38 -17.71
N ASP A 45 20.54 -6.59 -16.49
CA ASP A 45 20.92 -5.49 -15.60
C ASP A 45 22.10 -4.70 -16.14
N ALA A 46 23.11 -5.36 -16.71
CA ALA A 46 24.25 -4.72 -17.34
C ALA A 46 23.83 -3.88 -18.55
N THR A 47 22.96 -4.41 -19.40
CA THR A 47 22.39 -3.66 -20.53
C THR A 47 21.57 -2.48 -20.05
N LEU A 48 20.69 -2.69 -19.07
CA LEU A 48 19.87 -1.62 -18.49
C LEU A 48 20.74 -0.52 -17.87
N ALA A 49 21.84 -0.87 -17.21
CA ALA A 49 22.74 0.10 -16.60
C ALA A 49 23.44 0.97 -17.65
N ARG A 50 23.99 0.36 -18.70
CA ARG A 50 24.59 1.10 -19.82
C ARG A 50 23.59 2.05 -20.47
N LEU A 51 22.40 1.56 -20.81
CA LEU A 51 21.35 2.37 -21.42
C LEU A 51 20.87 3.51 -20.52
N ALA A 52 20.78 3.26 -19.21
CA ALA A 52 20.39 4.28 -18.24
C ALA A 52 21.45 5.38 -18.08
N ASP A 53 22.74 5.02 -18.12
CA ASP A 53 23.85 5.98 -18.09
C ASP A 53 23.89 6.81 -19.39
N GLU A 54 23.72 6.18 -20.56
CA GLU A 54 23.66 6.87 -21.86
C GLU A 54 22.48 7.85 -21.97
N HIS A 55 21.31 7.47 -21.46
CA HIS A 55 20.07 8.27 -21.58
C HIS A 55 19.77 9.13 -20.34
N GLY A 56 20.71 9.19 -19.39
CA GLY A 56 20.61 9.97 -18.15
C GLY A 56 19.46 9.58 -17.21
N GLY A 57 18.95 8.35 -17.30
CA GLY A 57 17.90 7.82 -16.41
C GLY A 57 16.54 8.55 -16.46
N ARG A 58 16.25 9.30 -17.53
CA ARG A 58 14.97 10.02 -17.70
C ARG A 58 14.06 9.40 -18.76
N HIS A 59 14.65 8.84 -19.82
CA HIS A 59 13.93 8.42 -21.03
C HIS A 59 13.63 6.91 -21.07
N TRP A 60 12.85 6.42 -20.11
CA TRP A 60 12.59 4.98 -19.94
C TRP A 60 11.80 4.30 -21.07
N ARG A 61 11.10 5.07 -21.92
CA ARG A 61 10.41 4.53 -23.11
C ARG A 61 11.43 4.03 -24.14
N ARG A 62 12.40 4.87 -24.49
CA ARG A 62 13.50 4.55 -25.40
C ARG A 62 14.37 3.40 -24.88
N VAL A 63 14.64 3.39 -23.57
CA VAL A 63 15.37 2.27 -22.93
C VAL A 63 14.61 0.94 -23.06
N ALA A 64 13.28 0.96 -23.00
CA ALA A 64 12.47 -0.26 -23.13
C ALA A 64 12.41 -0.80 -24.56
N GLU A 65 12.46 0.07 -25.57
CA GLU A 65 12.53 -0.35 -26.98
C GLU A 65 13.80 -1.18 -27.26
N LEU A 66 14.88 -0.90 -26.52
CA LEU A 66 16.15 -1.60 -26.60
C LEU A 66 16.23 -2.84 -25.68
N MET A 67 15.20 -3.10 -24.86
CA MET A 67 15.15 -4.21 -23.91
C MET A 67 13.98 -5.16 -24.26
N PRO A 68 14.24 -6.24 -25.03
CA PRO A 68 13.18 -7.14 -25.46
C PRO A 68 12.49 -7.80 -24.25
N GLY A 69 11.15 -7.84 -24.27
CA GLY A 69 10.36 -8.47 -23.21
C GLY A 69 10.27 -7.68 -21.90
N ARG A 70 10.82 -6.45 -21.83
CA ARG A 70 10.72 -5.58 -20.65
C ARG A 70 9.94 -4.30 -20.96
N SER A 71 9.08 -3.92 -20.03
CA SER A 71 8.33 -2.67 -20.08
C SER A 71 9.15 -1.52 -19.50
N SER A 72 8.94 -0.31 -20.01
CA SER A 72 9.54 0.94 -19.49
C SER A 72 9.34 1.13 -17.99
N ARG A 73 8.18 0.72 -17.46
CA ARG A 73 7.92 0.73 -16.01
C ARG A 73 8.86 -0.22 -15.26
N GLN A 74 9.05 -1.44 -15.76
CA GLN A 74 9.94 -2.42 -15.15
C GLN A 74 11.39 -1.93 -15.17
N CYS A 75 11.86 -1.38 -16.29
CA CYS A 75 13.21 -0.82 -16.43
C CYS A 75 13.46 0.30 -15.42
N ARG A 76 12.55 1.28 -15.34
CA ARG A 76 12.66 2.39 -14.38
C ARG A 76 12.67 1.89 -12.93
N ASP A 77 11.75 0.99 -12.58
CA ASP A 77 11.60 0.51 -11.21
C ASP A 77 12.81 -0.36 -10.80
N ARG A 78 13.41 -1.10 -11.74
CA ARG A 78 14.67 -1.84 -11.53
C ARG A 78 15.82 -0.87 -11.29
N TRP A 79 15.99 0.14 -12.15
CA TRP A 79 17.04 1.14 -12.00
C TRP A 79 16.95 1.89 -10.68
N ARG A 80 15.80 2.50 -10.38
CA ARG A 80 15.61 3.36 -9.19
C ARG A 80 15.82 2.64 -7.87
N HIS A 81 15.51 1.35 -7.81
CA HIS A 81 15.55 0.61 -6.56
C HIS A 81 16.81 -0.24 -6.39
N GLN A 82 17.51 -0.58 -7.47
CA GLN A 82 18.57 -1.59 -7.43
C GLN A 82 19.86 -1.22 -8.17
N LEU A 83 19.81 -0.48 -9.27
CA LEU A 83 21.01 -0.26 -10.11
C LEU A 83 21.57 1.16 -10.02
N ALA A 84 20.76 2.15 -9.66
CA ALA A 84 21.22 3.52 -9.59
C ALA A 84 22.36 3.67 -8.57
N ARG A 85 23.46 4.35 -8.97
CA ARG A 85 24.66 4.56 -8.13
C ARG A 85 24.37 5.22 -6.77
N SER A 86 23.24 5.93 -6.65
CA SER A 86 22.79 6.52 -5.39
C SER A 86 22.27 5.50 -4.37
N VAL A 87 21.98 4.27 -4.79
CA VAL A 87 21.44 3.22 -3.92
C VAL A 87 22.58 2.50 -3.21
N TYR A 88 22.55 2.52 -1.88
CA TYR A 88 23.53 1.86 -1.04
C TYR A 88 23.10 0.42 -0.70
N HIS A 89 23.95 -0.56 -0.97
CA HIS A 89 23.63 -1.99 -0.89
C HIS A 89 24.24 -2.74 0.30
N ARG A 90 24.83 -2.04 1.28
CA ARG A 90 25.44 -2.68 2.46
C ARG A 90 24.38 -3.43 3.30
N PRO A 91 24.71 -4.60 3.89
CA PRO A 91 23.86 -5.25 4.88
C PRO A 91 23.49 -4.28 6.02
N PHE A 92 22.33 -4.55 6.62
CA PHE A 92 21.89 -3.82 7.81
C PHE A 92 22.70 -4.27 9.04
N THR A 93 23.14 -3.28 9.80
CA THR A 93 23.79 -3.45 11.10
C THR A 93 22.82 -3.07 12.22
N ALA A 94 23.11 -3.47 13.46
CA ALA A 94 22.27 -3.07 14.61
C ALA A 94 22.12 -1.54 14.73
N ALA A 95 23.20 -0.79 14.49
CA ALA A 95 23.16 0.68 14.45
C ALA A 95 22.23 1.23 13.36
N ASP A 96 22.15 0.56 12.19
CA ASP A 96 21.20 0.95 11.14
C ASP A 96 19.75 0.70 11.56
N ASP A 97 19.51 -0.36 12.34
CA ASP A 97 18.18 -0.72 12.83
C ASP A 97 17.71 0.25 13.93
N GLU A 98 18.61 0.67 14.81
CA GLU A 98 18.38 1.74 15.78
C GLU A 98 18.06 3.07 15.09
N GLU A 99 18.84 3.44 14.06
CA GLU A 99 18.57 4.65 13.27
C GLU A 99 17.20 4.54 12.57
N LEU A 100 16.89 3.39 11.97
CA LEU A 100 15.61 3.14 11.32
C LEU A 100 14.43 3.27 12.30
N ALA A 101 14.55 2.70 13.50
CA ALA A 101 13.53 2.83 14.55
C ALA A 101 13.33 4.29 14.96
N ARG A 102 14.44 5.03 15.17
CA ARG A 102 14.40 6.46 15.51
C ARG A 102 13.71 7.29 14.41
N LEU A 103 14.03 7.02 13.14
CA LEU A 103 13.43 7.70 12.01
C LEU A 103 11.95 7.35 11.83
N PHE A 104 11.57 6.09 12.11
CA PHE A 104 10.18 5.66 12.08
C PHE A 104 9.36 6.34 13.18
N LEU A 105 9.87 6.45 14.40
CA LEU A 105 9.19 7.20 15.48
C LEU A 105 8.95 8.67 15.10
N ARG A 106 9.88 9.29 14.36
CA ARG A 106 9.75 10.68 13.89
C ARG A 106 8.79 10.84 12.72
N HIS A 107 8.83 9.94 11.74
CA HIS A 107 8.13 10.12 10.47
C HIS A 107 6.91 9.22 10.27
N GLY A 108 6.75 8.18 11.09
CA GLY A 108 5.75 7.14 10.97
C GLY A 108 5.87 6.35 9.65
N GLY A 109 4.72 5.92 9.11
CA GLY A 109 4.61 5.18 7.85
C GLY A 109 5.01 5.95 6.57
N ARG A 110 5.55 7.17 6.69
CA ARG A 110 6.00 8.00 5.56
C ARG A 110 7.39 7.57 5.08
N TRP A 111 7.45 6.41 4.43
CA TRP A 111 8.70 5.77 3.97
C TRP A 111 9.57 6.64 3.03
N SER A 112 8.96 7.56 2.28
CA SER A 112 9.71 8.52 1.46
C SER A 112 10.46 9.55 2.30
N ALA A 113 9.93 9.94 3.46
CA ALA A 113 10.62 10.81 4.41
C ALA A 113 11.72 10.06 5.16
N VAL A 114 11.42 8.83 5.61
CA VAL A 114 12.40 7.94 6.25
C VAL A 114 13.59 7.69 5.33
N SER A 115 13.35 7.33 4.07
CA SER A 115 14.41 7.09 3.07
C SER A 115 15.23 8.33 2.69
N ARG A 116 14.65 9.53 2.81
CA ARG A 116 15.41 10.78 2.61
C ARG A 116 16.33 11.08 3.80
N ALA A 117 15.92 10.69 5.00
CA ALA A 117 16.71 10.86 6.21
C ALA A 117 17.79 9.76 6.35
N ALA A 118 17.43 8.49 6.14
CA ALA A 118 18.33 7.34 6.14
C ALA A 118 19.21 7.37 4.88
N HIS A 119 20.45 7.78 5.04
CA HIS A 119 21.34 8.12 3.93
C HIS A 119 21.42 7.03 2.85
N ARG A 120 21.04 7.38 1.60
CA ARG A 120 21.22 6.59 0.37
C ARG A 120 20.54 5.21 0.30
N ARG A 121 19.59 4.91 1.19
CA ARG A 121 18.79 3.68 1.08
C ARG A 121 17.37 3.99 0.62
N THR A 122 16.78 3.08 -0.17
CA THR A 122 15.47 3.31 -0.78
C THR A 122 14.31 3.03 0.19
N SER A 123 13.19 3.70 -0.01
CA SER A 123 11.97 3.51 0.78
C SER A 123 11.46 2.06 0.78
N ARG A 124 11.68 1.32 -0.32
CA ARG A 124 11.37 -0.11 -0.43
C ARG A 124 12.22 -0.94 0.52
N VAL A 125 13.52 -0.67 0.58
CA VAL A 125 14.47 -1.38 1.45
C VAL A 125 14.17 -1.07 2.92
N MET A 126 13.93 0.21 3.25
CA MET A 126 13.57 0.63 4.61
C MET A 126 12.28 -0.04 5.12
N ARG A 127 11.22 -0.03 4.29
CA ARG A 127 9.96 -0.69 4.65
C ARG A 127 10.14 -2.20 4.83
N ARG A 128 10.97 -2.83 4.00
CA ARG A 128 11.25 -4.27 4.11
C ARG A 128 11.98 -4.56 5.43
N ARG A 129 13.06 -3.84 5.72
CA ARG A 129 13.82 -4.02 6.95
C ARG A 129 12.97 -3.79 8.19
N TRP A 130 12.12 -2.76 8.19
CA TRP A 130 11.20 -2.52 9.29
C TRP A 130 10.25 -3.69 9.55
N LYS A 131 9.73 -4.32 8.48
CA LYS A 131 8.92 -5.54 8.64
C LYS A 131 9.73 -6.66 9.24
N GLU A 132 10.94 -6.89 8.76
CA GLU A 132 11.84 -7.92 9.31
C GLU A 132 12.06 -7.70 10.81
N ILE A 133 12.50 -6.49 11.22
CA ILE A 133 12.73 -6.14 12.63
C ILE A 133 11.45 -6.34 13.46
N ARG A 134 10.32 -5.80 13.01
CA ARG A 134 9.06 -5.86 13.75
C ARG A 134 8.52 -7.28 13.88
N ASP A 135 8.68 -8.11 12.85
CA ASP A 135 8.14 -9.46 12.84
C ASP A 135 9.07 -10.42 13.63
N THR A 136 10.39 -10.16 13.69
CA THR A 136 11.33 -10.93 14.53
C THR A 136 11.35 -10.51 16.00
N ASP A 137 11.10 -9.24 16.28
CA ASP A 137 11.14 -8.71 17.64
C ASP A 137 9.80 -8.96 18.34
N ALA A 138 9.76 -9.93 19.24
CA ALA A 138 8.57 -10.33 19.98
C ALA A 138 7.96 -9.16 20.79
N PHE A 139 8.78 -8.18 21.19
CA PHE A 139 8.36 -7.00 21.93
C PHE A 139 7.69 -5.98 21.01
N LEU A 140 8.27 -5.66 19.85
CA LEU A 140 7.68 -4.76 18.86
C LEU A 140 6.41 -5.33 18.22
N ASN A 141 6.34 -6.65 18.02
CA ASN A 141 5.14 -7.31 17.51
C ASN A 141 3.95 -7.16 18.48
N LYS A 142 4.20 -7.19 19.79
CA LYS A 142 3.16 -7.02 20.82
C LYS A 142 2.72 -5.56 20.98
N LEU A 143 3.65 -4.61 20.83
CA LEU A 143 3.41 -3.18 21.00
C LEU A 143 2.72 -2.52 19.81
N TRP A 144 2.95 -2.99 18.58
CA TRP A 144 2.43 -2.35 17.39
C TRP A 144 1.35 -3.19 16.70
N LYS A 145 0.09 -2.97 17.06
CA LYS A 145 -1.07 -3.45 16.30
C LYS A 145 -1.56 -2.32 15.39
N PRO A 146 -1.69 -2.53 14.06
CA PRO A 146 -2.36 -1.54 13.24
C PRO A 146 -3.79 -1.43 13.74
N ASP A 147 -4.23 -0.20 14.06
CA ASP A 147 -5.62 0.06 14.43
C ASP A 147 -6.54 -0.55 13.37
N ALA A 148 -7.30 -1.57 13.79
CA ALA A 148 -8.34 -2.14 12.97
C ALA A 148 -9.50 -1.13 12.96
N GLY A 149 -9.56 -0.30 11.91
CA GLY A 149 -10.78 0.41 11.52
C GLY A 149 -11.15 1.63 12.36
N SER A 150 -10.69 2.80 11.91
CA SER A 150 -11.55 3.99 11.90
C SER A 150 -12.57 3.81 10.78
N ASP A 151 -13.69 3.15 11.07
CA ASP A 151 -14.86 3.17 10.18
C ASP A 151 -15.67 4.44 10.43
N SER A 152 -15.38 5.45 9.62
CA SER A 152 -16.21 6.64 9.48
C SER A 152 -17.36 6.34 8.51
N SER A 153 -18.49 5.83 9.01
CA SER A 153 -19.82 6.05 8.42
C SER A 153 -20.92 5.28 9.17
N THR A 154 -21.51 5.92 10.18
CA THR A 154 -22.96 5.76 10.45
C THR A 154 -23.53 7.13 10.74
N THR A 155 -24.02 7.75 9.68
CA THR A 155 -25.02 8.80 9.73
C THR A 155 -26.26 8.24 10.40
N SER A 156 -26.63 8.77 11.57
CA SER A 156 -28.01 8.71 12.06
C SER A 156 -28.27 9.89 13.00
N SER A 157 -28.78 10.99 12.44
CA SER A 157 -29.71 11.87 13.16
C SER A 157 -30.91 11.04 13.62
N PRO A 158 -31.44 11.26 14.84
CA PRO A 158 -32.59 12.17 14.91
C PRO A 158 -32.59 13.08 16.15
N SER A 159 -32.94 14.34 15.89
CA SER A 159 -33.89 15.17 16.66
C SER A 159 -34.43 14.60 17.98
N GLN A 160 -34.21 15.32 19.09
CA GLN A 160 -35.23 16.05 19.87
C GLN A 160 -34.63 16.49 21.22
N LEU A 161 -34.75 17.79 21.51
CA LEU A 161 -34.61 18.37 22.85
C LEU A 161 -35.77 17.86 23.74
N PRO A 162 -35.66 18.00 25.07
CA PRO A 162 -36.41 19.13 25.62
C PRO A 162 -35.57 20.04 26.52
N CYS A 163 -36.02 21.28 26.49
CA CYS A 163 -35.49 22.44 27.15
C CYS A 163 -35.89 22.44 28.63
N ALA A 164 -34.92 22.59 29.53
CA ALA A 164 -35.06 23.21 30.84
C ALA A 164 -33.61 23.53 31.30
N GLY A 165 -33.15 24.75 31.55
CA GLY A 165 -33.84 25.98 31.87
C GLY A 165 -33.55 26.39 33.32
N VAL A 166 -32.29 26.69 33.68
CA VAL A 166 -31.94 27.55 34.85
C VAL A 166 -30.63 28.33 34.61
N VAL A 167 -30.83 29.53 34.04
CA VAL A 167 -30.33 30.87 34.41
C VAL A 167 -29.14 31.05 35.41
N PHE A 168 -28.13 31.77 34.88
CA PHE A 168 -27.22 32.80 35.45
C PHE A 168 -26.17 32.51 36.54
N GLY A 169 -24.97 33.05 36.28
CA GLY A 169 -23.94 33.32 37.28
C GLY A 169 -22.60 33.82 36.74
N SER A 170 -22.61 34.98 36.07
CA SER A 170 -21.54 36.01 36.02
C SER A 170 -20.06 35.66 36.29
N GLY A 171 -19.16 35.98 35.34
CA GLY A 171 -17.74 36.26 35.62
C GLY A 171 -16.77 36.07 34.44
N LEU A 172 -16.57 37.10 33.61
CA LEU A 172 -15.36 37.29 32.77
C LEU A 172 -14.19 37.79 33.67
N PRO A 173 -12.89 37.91 33.25
CA PRO A 173 -12.34 38.00 31.87
C PRO A 173 -10.98 37.25 31.61
N CYS A 174 -10.59 36.96 30.35
CA CYS A 174 -9.52 37.61 29.55
C CYS A 174 -8.03 37.37 29.94
N PHE A 175 -7.24 36.84 28.97
CA PHE A 175 -5.78 37.02 28.72
C PHE A 175 -4.76 36.58 29.81
N SER A 176 -3.69 35.80 29.56
CA SER A 176 -2.54 36.06 28.67
C SER A 176 -1.57 34.85 28.61
N LEU A 177 -0.70 34.89 27.60
CA LEU A 177 0.47 34.05 27.30
C LEU A 177 1.50 33.83 28.44
N GLY A 178 2.21 32.69 28.36
CA GLY A 178 3.54 32.43 28.96
C GLY A 178 3.99 31.02 28.59
N ARG A 179 4.77 30.79 27.52
CA ARG A 179 6.24 30.81 27.42
C ARG A 179 7.01 30.08 28.53
N ASP A 180 7.74 29.08 28.07
CA ASP A 180 9.01 28.55 28.56
C ASP A 180 9.00 27.74 29.88
N ALA A 181 9.05 26.41 29.75
CA ALA A 181 9.69 25.55 30.74
C ALA A 181 10.46 24.43 30.02
N ALA A 182 11.79 24.51 30.17
CA ALA A 182 12.80 23.65 29.59
C ALA A 182 12.60 22.17 29.98
N ALA A 183 12.78 21.30 28.99
CA ALA A 183 12.89 19.86 29.20
C ALA A 183 14.27 19.53 29.80
N THR A 184 14.29 19.19 31.09
CA THR A 184 15.40 18.52 31.74
C THR A 184 15.44 17.06 31.25
N MET A 185 16.36 16.76 30.34
CA MET A 185 16.73 15.39 29.95
C MET A 185 17.68 14.81 31.01
N PRO A 186 17.39 13.64 31.62
CA PRO A 186 18.37 12.97 32.45
C PRO A 186 19.46 12.33 31.58
N LEU A 187 20.70 12.64 31.94
CA LEU A 187 21.94 12.07 31.43
C LEU A 187 21.98 10.56 31.69
N LEU A 188 22.25 9.77 30.65
CA LEU A 188 22.66 8.36 30.78
C LEU A 188 24.13 8.31 31.24
N PRO A 189 24.50 7.43 32.18
CA PRO A 189 25.86 7.31 32.64
C PRO A 189 26.73 6.57 31.62
N ALA A 190 27.87 7.18 31.31
CA ALA A 190 28.99 6.53 30.66
C ALA A 190 29.74 5.64 31.67
N CYS A 191 29.92 4.37 31.34
CA CYS A 191 30.93 3.47 31.93
C CYS A 191 31.67 2.83 30.73
N VAL A 192 32.83 3.38 30.31
CA VAL A 192 34.22 3.04 30.75
C VAL A 192 34.58 1.60 30.33
N ALA A 193 35.29 1.44 29.21
CA ALA A 193 36.74 1.24 29.03
C ALA A 193 37.18 -0.21 29.36
N VAL A 194 37.55 -1.00 28.33
CA VAL A 194 38.94 -1.32 27.94
C VAL A 194 39.76 -1.96 29.07
N ALA A 195 40.00 -3.27 28.92
CA ALA A 195 41.33 -3.89 28.92
C ALA A 195 41.25 -5.14 28.04
#